data_AF-A0A662L4A9-F1
#
_entry.id   AF-A0A662L4A9-F1
#
_cell.length_a   1.000
_cell.length_b   1.000
_cell.length_c   1.000
_cell.angle_alpha   90.00
_cell.angle_beta   90.00
_cell.angle_gamma   90.00
#
_symmetry.space_group_name_H-M   'P 1'
#
loop_
_entity.id
_entity.type
_entity.pdbx_description
1 polymer ?
#
loop_
_entity_poly.entity_id
_entity_poly.type
_entity_poly.pdbx_seq_one_letter_code
_entity_poly.pdbx_strand_id
1 'polypeptide(L)'
;MGEENIHRTTLYLPKSLYLAVKSKDLNMSKLVRSFLEQIIEEDEEDILVREIEKKKQELRQLEAKLKLIREKKKKENAEKQYILDVATKIAEFLTLRFKQFIKHTSKEERIWAGNEFIANTIDIIQKDYGVFIEYNEMVKLFEKVDANGSRIEKEDIIPYVVRQKEVKHA
;
A
#
# COMPACT_ATOMS: atom_id res chain seq x y z
N MET A 1 62.45 28.51 -11.21
CA MET A 1 61.11 28.26 -10.60
C MET A 1 61.09 29.05 -9.30
N GLY A 2 60.16 29.95 -8.99
CA GLY A 2 58.91 30.37 -9.60
C GLY A 2 58.50 31.70 -8.95
N GLU A 3 57.25 32.12 -9.14
CA GLU A 3 56.62 33.38 -8.69
C GLU A 3 56.69 34.58 -9.65
N GLU A 4 56.29 34.41 -10.90
CA GLU A 4 55.84 35.55 -11.72
C GLU A 4 54.44 35.26 -12.26
N ASN A 5 53.53 36.21 -12.04
CA ASN A 5 52.14 36.31 -12.54
C ASN A 5 51.02 35.77 -11.63
N ILE A 6 50.81 36.43 -10.49
CA ILE A 6 49.46 36.56 -9.91
C ILE A 6 48.84 37.84 -10.46
N HIS A 7 47.97 37.73 -11.47
CA HIS A 7 47.14 38.85 -11.91
C HIS A 7 46.16 39.21 -10.78
N ARG A 8 46.44 40.32 -10.08
CA ARG A 8 45.58 40.87 -9.03
C ARG A 8 44.44 41.65 -9.68
N THR A 9 43.28 41.01 -9.83
CA THR A 9 42.05 41.69 -10.25
C THR A 9 41.28 42.14 -9.03
N THR A 10 41.31 43.45 -8.78
CA THR A 10 40.53 44.12 -7.72
C THR A 10 39.04 44.06 -8.09
N LEU A 11 38.22 43.45 -7.23
CA LEU A 11 36.76 43.53 -7.33
C LEU A 11 36.24 44.48 -6.27
N TYR A 12 35.30 45.32 -6.67
CA TYR A 12 34.55 46.16 -5.74
C TYR A 12 33.35 45.37 -5.22
N LEU A 13 33.47 44.90 -3.98
CA LEU A 13 32.35 44.33 -3.24
C LEU A 13 31.56 45.45 -2.54
N PRO A 14 30.21 45.39 -2.53
CA PRO A 14 29.39 46.22 -1.66
C PRO A 14 29.82 46.03 -0.19
N LYS A 15 29.83 47.14 0.56
CA LYS A 15 30.38 47.20 1.93
C LYS A 15 29.76 46.16 2.88
N SER A 16 28.48 45.84 2.71
CA SER A 16 27.76 44.81 3.48
C SER A 16 28.31 43.40 3.26
N LEU A 17 28.60 43.02 2.01
CA LEU A 17 29.14 41.71 1.64
C LEU A 17 30.60 41.56 2.06
N TYR A 18 31.41 42.62 1.89
CA TYR A 18 32.80 42.63 2.35
C TYR A 18 32.89 42.40 3.87
N LEU A 19 32.02 43.07 4.65
CA LEU A 19 31.99 42.91 6.10
C LEU A 19 31.54 41.52 6.53
N ALA A 20 30.59 40.91 5.83
CA ALA A 20 30.09 39.56 6.12
C ALA A 20 31.11 38.44 5.80
N VAL A 21 31.95 38.65 4.78
CA VAL A 21 33.02 37.70 4.41
C VAL A 21 34.22 37.85 5.36
N LYS A 22 34.60 39.08 5.70
CA LYS A 22 35.70 39.37 6.62
C LYS A 22 35.40 38.91 8.06
N SER A 23 34.15 38.97 8.50
CA SER A 23 33.76 38.49 9.84
C SER A 23 33.84 36.97 10.02
N LYS A 24 34.07 36.21 8.93
CA LYS A 24 34.18 34.75 8.95
C LYS A 24 35.59 34.22 8.59
N ASP A 25 36.59 35.08 8.43
CA ASP A 25 37.99 34.72 8.11
C ASP A 25 38.15 33.76 6.90
N LEU A 26 37.28 33.89 5.89
CA LEU A 26 37.27 33.02 4.72
C LEU A 26 38.19 33.55 3.61
N ASN A 27 39.28 32.83 3.33
CA ASN A 27 40.03 32.95 2.07
C ASN A 27 39.19 32.35 0.93
N MET A 28 38.52 33.20 0.15
CA MET A 28 37.59 32.78 -0.90
C MET A 28 38.34 32.11 -2.06
N SER A 29 38.03 30.85 -2.36
CA SER A 29 38.61 30.12 -3.49
C SER A 29 38.07 30.66 -4.83
N LYS A 30 38.82 30.48 -5.91
CA LYS A 30 38.47 30.93 -7.28
C LYS A 30 37.09 30.42 -7.73
N LEU A 31 36.67 29.24 -7.27
CA LEU A 31 35.35 28.64 -7.54
C LEU A 31 34.21 29.40 -6.87
N VAL A 32 34.39 29.82 -5.61
CA VAL A 32 33.35 30.56 -4.87
C VAL A 32 33.17 31.96 -5.46
N ARG A 33 34.27 32.58 -5.92
CA ARG A 33 34.23 33.86 -6.64
C ARG A 33 33.49 33.76 -7.97
N SER A 34 33.79 32.74 -8.80
CA SER A 34 33.08 32.51 -10.06
C SER A 34 31.60 32.20 -9.87
N PHE A 35 31.23 31.48 -8.79
CA PHE A 35 29.84 31.22 -8.44
C PHE A 35 29.09 32.48 -8.01
N LEU A 36 29.75 33.36 -7.22
CA LEU A 36 29.16 34.64 -6.83
C LEU A 36 29.07 35.64 -7.99
N GLU A 37 30.07 35.69 -8.87
CA GLU A 37 30.04 36.49 -10.11
C GLU A 37 28.88 36.04 -11.01
N GLN A 38 28.66 34.72 -11.16
CA GLN A 38 27.50 34.19 -11.89
C GLN A 38 26.16 34.54 -11.24
N ILE A 39 26.06 34.56 -9.91
CA ILE A 39 24.82 34.98 -9.22
C ILE A 39 24.57 36.49 -9.34
N ILE A 40 25.62 37.29 -9.45
CA ILE A 40 25.53 38.76 -9.60
C ILE A 40 25.23 39.17 -11.05
N GLU A 41 25.67 38.38 -12.04
CA GLU A 41 25.39 38.59 -13.46
C GLU A 41 24.09 37.93 -13.95
N GLU A 42 23.52 36.99 -13.19
CA GLU A 42 22.19 36.44 -13.47
C GLU A 42 21.10 37.42 -13.05
N ASP A 43 20.23 37.78 -13.99
CA ASP A 43 19.06 38.60 -13.71
C ASP A 43 18.17 37.89 -12.68
N GLU A 44 17.61 38.62 -11.72
CA GLU A 44 16.76 38.03 -10.67
C GLU A 44 15.57 37.28 -11.29
N GLU A 45 15.12 37.73 -12.47
CA GLU A 45 14.10 37.08 -13.30
C GLU A 45 14.53 35.67 -13.74
N ASP A 46 15.77 35.48 -14.20
CA ASP A 46 16.29 34.19 -14.66
C ASP A 46 16.44 33.19 -13.51
N ILE A 47 16.86 33.67 -12.34
CA ILE A 47 16.94 32.86 -11.11
C ILE A 47 15.55 32.34 -10.74
N LEU A 48 14.56 33.25 -10.72
CA LEU A 48 13.17 32.89 -10.40
C LEU A 48 12.56 31.96 -11.45
N VAL A 49 12.85 32.15 -12.74
CA VAL A 49 12.40 31.27 -13.82
C VAL A 49 12.94 29.85 -13.64
N ARG A 50 14.23 29.69 -13.36
CA ARG A 50 14.82 28.35 -13.09
C ARG A 50 14.24 27.69 -11.85
N GLU A 51 14.00 28.45 -10.78
CA GLU A 51 13.34 27.92 -9.59
C GLU A 51 11.91 27.46 -9.90
N ILE A 52 11.16 28.23 -10.70
CA ILE A 52 9.82 27.86 -11.16
C ILE A 52 9.87 26.58 -11.99
N GLU A 53 10.83 26.45 -12.91
CA GLU A 53 10.98 25.24 -13.73
C GLU A 53 11.33 24.01 -12.90
N LYS A 54 12.25 24.16 -11.93
CA LYS A 54 12.62 23.09 -11.01
C LYS A 54 11.42 22.65 -10.18
N LYS A 55 10.66 23.58 -9.61
CA LYS A 55 9.42 23.28 -8.88
C LYS A 55 8.37 22.62 -9.76
N LYS A 56 8.24 23.02 -11.03
CA LYS A 56 7.35 22.35 -12.00
C LYS A 56 7.78 20.91 -12.29
N GLN A 57 9.08 20.62 -12.33
CA GLN A 57 9.57 19.25 -12.49
C GLN A 57 9.30 18.40 -11.24
N GLU A 58 9.55 18.95 -10.05
CA GLU A 58 9.21 18.29 -8.78
C GLU A 58 7.71 18.00 -8.67
N LEU A 59 6.86 18.95 -9.06
CA LEU A 59 5.41 18.79 -9.08
C LEU A 59 4.99 17.65 -10.01
N ARG A 60 5.54 17.58 -11.23
CA ARG A 60 5.30 16.47 -12.16
C ARG A 60 5.71 15.11 -11.59
N GLN A 61 6.85 15.03 -10.88
CA GLN A 61 7.28 13.81 -10.22
C GLN A 61 6.34 13.39 -9.08
N LEU A 62 5.87 14.35 -8.28
CA LEU A 62 4.91 14.10 -7.20
C LEU A 62 3.56 13.65 -7.74
N GLU A 63 3.07 14.25 -8.83
CA GLU A 63 1.85 13.83 -9.52
C GLU A 63 1.95 12.41 -10.06
N ALA A 64 3.08 12.05 -10.69
CA ALA A 64 3.33 10.70 -11.16
C ALA A 64 3.33 9.68 -10.01
N LYS A 65 4.02 9.99 -8.89
CA LYS A 65 3.99 9.17 -7.67
C LYS A 65 2.57 9.02 -7.12
N LEU A 66 1.81 10.11 -7.08
CA LEU A 66 0.43 10.11 -6.59
C LEU A 66 -0.49 9.26 -7.47
N LYS A 67 -0.30 9.28 -8.80
CA LYS A 67 -1.03 8.41 -9.73
C LYS A 67 -0.74 6.94 -9.46
N LEU A 68 0.53 6.56 -9.28
CA LEU A 68 0.93 5.19 -8.94
C LEU A 68 0.31 4.73 -7.61
N ILE A 69 0.33 5.58 -6.58
CA ILE A 69 -0.29 5.28 -5.28
C ILE A 69 -1.80 5.10 -5.42
N ARG A 70 -2.48 5.94 -6.21
CA ARG A 70 -3.92 5.80 -6.47
C ARG A 70 -4.26 4.50 -7.17
N GLU A 71 -3.49 4.11 -8.18
CA GLU A 71 -3.69 2.84 -8.89
C GLU A 71 -3.44 1.64 -7.98
N LYS A 72 -2.39 1.67 -7.15
CA LYS A 72 -2.13 0.63 -6.16
C LYS A 72 -3.28 0.51 -5.15
N LYS A 73 -3.74 1.63 -4.59
CA LYS A 73 -4.88 1.65 -3.66
C LYS A 73 -6.17 1.14 -4.31
N LYS A 74 -6.41 1.46 -5.58
CA LYS A 74 -7.59 0.94 -6.31
C LYS A 74 -7.54 -0.58 -6.43
N LYS A 75 -6.38 -1.15 -6.79
CA LYS A 75 -6.20 -2.61 -6.85
C LYS A 75 -6.38 -3.25 -5.47
N GLU A 76 -5.73 -2.72 -4.45
CA GLU A 76 -5.87 -3.21 -3.07
C GLU A 76 -7.32 -3.16 -2.56
N ASN A 77 -8.05 -2.08 -2.85
CA ASN A 77 -9.45 -1.94 -2.46
C ASN A 77 -10.36 -2.91 -3.23
N ALA A 78 -10.16 -3.06 -4.54
CA ALA A 78 -10.92 -4.02 -5.34
C ALA A 78 -10.69 -5.47 -4.84
N GLU A 79 -9.45 -5.79 -4.46
CA GLU A 79 -9.12 -7.09 -3.88
C GLU A 79 -9.77 -7.32 -2.52
N LYS A 80 -9.72 -6.33 -1.62
CA LYS A 80 -10.40 -6.41 -0.32
C LYS A 80 -11.90 -6.58 -0.51
N GLN A 81 -12.50 -5.87 -1.45
CA GLN A 81 -13.93 -5.95 -1.73
C GLN A 81 -14.31 -7.32 -2.29
N TYR A 82 -13.51 -7.88 -3.21
CA TYR A 82 -13.69 -9.25 -3.68
C TYR A 82 -13.66 -10.28 -2.54
N ILE A 83 -12.67 -10.19 -1.64
CA ILE A 83 -12.56 -11.10 -0.49
C ILE A 83 -13.81 -11.01 0.39
N LEU A 84 -14.27 -9.79 0.68
CA LEU A 84 -15.46 -9.56 1.48
C LEU A 84 -16.72 -10.09 0.81
N ASP A 85 -16.88 -9.91 -0.50
CA ASP A 85 -18.04 -10.37 -1.25
C ASP A 85 -18.13 -11.91 -1.27
N VAL A 86 -16.99 -12.58 -1.53
CA VAL A 86 -16.92 -14.05 -1.50
C VAL A 86 -17.19 -14.58 -0.10
N ALA A 87 -16.55 -14.01 0.92
CA ALA A 87 -16.74 -14.43 2.31
C ALA A 87 -18.19 -14.26 2.76
N THR A 88 -18.85 -13.17 2.36
CA THR A 88 -20.27 -12.92 2.68
C THR A 88 -21.17 -13.98 2.05
N LYS A 89 -20.96 -14.31 0.77
CA LYS A 89 -21.74 -15.34 0.07
C LYS A 89 -21.58 -16.72 0.70
N ILE A 90 -20.35 -17.12 1.02
CA ILE A 90 -20.08 -18.41 1.67
C ILE A 90 -20.71 -18.45 3.08
N ALA A 91 -20.56 -17.37 3.86
CA ALA A 91 -21.15 -17.28 5.19
C ALA A 91 -22.68 -17.40 5.18
N GLU A 92 -23.34 -16.74 4.21
CA GLU A 92 -24.77 -16.85 3.97
C GLU A 92 -25.20 -18.27 3.59
N PHE A 93 -24.51 -18.84 2.60
CA PHE A 93 -24.75 -20.19 2.13
C PHE A 93 -24.63 -21.21 3.27
N LEU A 94 -23.52 -21.18 4.01
CA LEU A 94 -23.26 -22.09 5.12
C LEU A 94 -24.30 -21.94 6.23
N THR A 95 -24.64 -20.70 6.60
CA THR A 95 -25.66 -20.45 7.63
C THR A 95 -26.99 -21.07 7.24
N LEU A 96 -27.45 -20.83 6.02
CA LEU A 96 -28.75 -21.32 5.56
C LEU A 96 -28.75 -22.84 5.45
N ARG A 97 -27.69 -23.41 4.87
CA ARG A 97 -27.54 -24.85 4.67
C ARG A 97 -27.47 -25.60 6.00
N PHE A 98 -26.69 -25.10 6.96
CA PHE A 98 -26.56 -25.70 8.29
C PHE A 98 -27.87 -25.62 9.08
N LYS A 99 -28.53 -24.46 9.07
CA LYS A 99 -29.85 -24.30 9.73
C LYS A 99 -30.90 -25.24 9.15
N GLN A 100 -30.92 -25.40 7.82
CA GLN A 100 -31.82 -26.36 7.19
C GLN A 100 -31.52 -27.79 7.62
N PHE A 101 -30.25 -28.21 7.56
CA PHE A 101 -29.87 -29.55 8.00
C PHE A 101 -30.25 -29.81 9.45
N ILE A 102 -29.90 -28.90 10.37
CA ILE A 102 -30.23 -28.96 11.80
C ILE A 102 -31.75 -29.05 12.01
N LYS A 103 -32.54 -28.27 11.27
CA LYS A 103 -34.02 -28.27 11.39
C LYS A 103 -34.65 -29.57 10.92
N HIS A 104 -34.06 -30.23 9.93
CA HIS A 104 -34.62 -31.42 9.28
C HIS A 104 -34.04 -32.75 9.79
N THR A 105 -33.11 -32.70 10.74
CA THR A 105 -32.46 -33.91 11.30
C THR A 105 -32.54 -33.96 12.81
N SER A 106 -32.77 -35.16 13.34
CA SER A 106 -32.68 -35.44 14.77
C SER A 106 -31.21 -35.46 15.24
N LYS A 107 -30.98 -35.38 16.56
CA LYS A 107 -29.61 -35.44 17.11
C LYS A 107 -28.87 -36.74 16.76
N GLU A 108 -29.60 -37.86 16.68
CA GLU A 108 -29.03 -39.17 16.33
C GLU A 108 -28.67 -39.25 14.83
N GLU A 109 -29.54 -38.71 13.96
CA GLU A 109 -29.28 -38.62 12.52
C GLU A 109 -28.08 -37.72 12.21
N ARG A 110 -27.87 -36.64 12.98
CA ARG A 110 -26.70 -35.77 12.80
C ARG A 110 -25.38 -36.50 13.05
N ILE A 111 -25.33 -37.48 13.95
CA ILE A 111 -24.11 -38.23 14.25
C ILE A 111 -23.72 -39.10 13.05
N TRP A 112 -24.71 -39.68 12.37
CA TRP A 112 -24.47 -40.60 11.25
C TRP A 112 -24.38 -39.89 9.89
N ALA A 113 -25.33 -39.00 9.58
CA ALA A 113 -25.41 -38.26 8.32
C ALA A 113 -24.58 -36.96 8.31
N GLY A 114 -24.13 -36.48 9.47
CA GLY A 114 -23.36 -35.24 9.60
C GLY A 114 -22.03 -35.29 8.86
N ASN A 115 -21.34 -36.43 8.89
CA ASN A 115 -20.04 -36.56 8.22
C ASN A 115 -20.15 -36.42 6.71
N GLU A 116 -21.12 -37.11 6.10
CA GLU A 116 -21.39 -37.01 4.65
C GLU A 116 -21.86 -35.61 4.27
N PHE A 117 -22.72 -35.00 5.10
CA PHE A 117 -23.20 -33.64 4.90
C PHE A 117 -22.07 -32.60 4.91
N ILE A 118 -21.14 -32.70 5.88
CA ILE A 118 -19.99 -31.81 5.98
C ILE A 118 -19.06 -31.99 4.78
N ALA A 119 -18.73 -33.23 4.39
CA ALA A 119 -17.90 -33.52 3.22
C ALA A 119 -18.51 -32.95 1.92
N ASN A 120 -19.80 -33.17 1.69
CA ASN A 120 -20.51 -32.63 0.54
C ASN A 120 -20.54 -31.09 0.56
N THR A 121 -20.69 -30.48 1.74
CA THR A 121 -20.67 -29.02 1.87
C THR A 121 -19.31 -28.43 1.52
N ILE A 122 -18.21 -29.09 1.88
CA ILE A 122 -16.85 -28.70 1.48
C ILE A 122 -16.70 -28.80 -0.04
N ASP A 123 -17.15 -29.91 -0.64
CA ASP A 123 -17.08 -30.10 -2.10
C ASP A 123 -17.84 -29.02 -2.87
N ILE A 124 -19.02 -28.63 -2.40
CA ILE A 124 -19.81 -27.54 -3.01
C ILE A 124 -19.04 -26.23 -2.91
N ILE A 125 -18.48 -25.90 -1.74
CA ILE A 125 -17.75 -24.63 -1.56
C ILE A 125 -16.50 -24.59 -2.44
N GLN A 126 -15.80 -25.71 -2.56
CA GLN A 126 -14.63 -25.81 -3.42
C GLN A 126 -15.00 -25.69 -4.91
N LYS A 127 -16.12 -26.26 -5.34
CA LYS A 127 -16.58 -26.17 -6.75
C LYS A 127 -17.13 -24.79 -7.10
N ASP A 128 -17.98 -24.23 -6.26
CA ASP A 128 -18.74 -23.01 -6.57
C ASP A 128 -17.94 -21.73 -6.27
N TYR A 129 -17.06 -21.77 -5.26
CA TYR A 129 -16.30 -20.60 -4.81
C TYR A 129 -14.79 -20.78 -4.93
N GLY A 130 -14.30 -21.98 -5.24
CA GLY A 130 -12.86 -22.25 -5.37
C GLY A 130 -12.10 -22.18 -4.04
N VAL A 131 -12.81 -22.19 -2.91
CA VAL A 131 -12.27 -22.08 -1.55
C VAL A 131 -12.30 -23.45 -0.90
N PHE A 132 -11.19 -23.86 -0.29
CA PHE A 132 -11.11 -25.09 0.47
C PHE A 132 -11.14 -24.76 1.98
N ILE A 133 -12.02 -25.45 2.70
CA ILE A 133 -12.12 -25.38 4.15
C ILE A 133 -11.93 -26.79 4.66
N GLU A 134 -10.98 -26.98 5.56
CA GLU A 134 -10.69 -28.32 6.08
C GLU A 134 -11.88 -28.89 6.85
N TYR A 135 -12.00 -30.21 6.86
CA TYR A 135 -13.10 -30.91 7.53
C TYR A 135 -13.28 -30.46 8.99
N ASN A 136 -12.18 -30.43 9.76
CA ASN A 136 -12.22 -30.03 11.16
C ASN A 136 -12.61 -28.56 11.36
N GLU A 137 -12.28 -27.69 10.43
CA GLU A 137 -12.67 -26.27 10.46
C GLU A 137 -14.16 -26.12 10.11
N MET A 138 -14.65 -26.90 9.13
CA MET A 138 -16.06 -26.94 8.76
C MET A 138 -16.95 -27.47 9.89
N VAL A 139 -16.49 -28.48 10.63
CA VAL A 139 -17.19 -29.01 11.81
C VAL A 139 -17.33 -27.91 12.87
N LYS A 140 -16.29 -27.11 13.14
CA LYS A 140 -16.38 -25.99 14.09
C LYS A 140 -17.40 -24.93 13.66
N LEU A 141 -17.45 -24.62 12.35
CA LEU A 141 -18.45 -23.69 11.80
C LEU A 141 -19.87 -24.25 11.96
N PHE A 142 -20.04 -25.56 11.77
CA PHE A 142 -21.31 -26.25 11.99
C PHE A 142 -21.74 -26.23 13.46
N GLU A 143 -20.83 -26.58 14.38
CA GLU A 143 -21.07 -26.54 15.83
C GLU A 143 -21.44 -25.13 16.30
N LYS A 144 -20.80 -24.09 15.74
CA LYS A 144 -21.14 -22.68 16.04
C LYS A 144 -22.61 -22.36 15.73
N VAL A 145 -23.13 -22.88 14.62
CA VAL A 145 -24.55 -22.70 14.24
C VAL A 145 -25.48 -23.53 15.13
N ASP A 146 -25.09 -24.75 15.47
CA ASP A 146 -25.92 -25.66 16.29
C ASP A 146 -26.00 -25.24 17.76
N ALA A 147 -24.89 -24.78 18.36
CA ALA A 147 -24.82 -24.47 19.78
C ALA A 147 -25.64 -23.23 20.18
N ASN A 148 -25.70 -22.21 19.31
CA ASN A 148 -26.28 -20.90 19.64
C ASN A 148 -27.36 -20.42 18.67
N GLY A 149 -27.72 -21.20 17.63
CA GLY A 149 -28.57 -20.72 16.53
C GLY A 149 -27.95 -19.57 15.73
N SER A 150 -26.67 -19.29 15.99
CA SER A 150 -25.90 -18.16 15.45
C SER A 150 -25.74 -18.27 13.95
N ARG A 151 -25.53 -17.12 13.31
CA ARG A 151 -25.17 -17.01 11.89
C ARG A 151 -23.65 -17.09 11.77
N ILE A 152 -23.18 -17.71 10.70
CA ILE A 152 -21.78 -17.59 10.30
C ILE A 152 -21.60 -16.20 9.71
N GLU A 153 -20.61 -15.48 10.20
CA GLU A 153 -20.29 -14.13 9.73
C GLU A 153 -19.19 -14.20 8.67
N LYS A 154 -19.07 -13.15 7.86
CA LYS A 154 -18.02 -13.09 6.83
C LYS A 154 -16.63 -13.15 7.47
N GLU A 155 -16.47 -12.59 8.66
CA GLU A 155 -15.24 -12.60 9.47
C GLU A 155 -14.75 -14.01 9.76
N ASP A 156 -15.66 -14.97 9.93
CA ASP A 156 -15.31 -16.39 10.13
C ASP A 156 -14.73 -17.02 8.86
N ILE A 157 -15.08 -16.49 7.67
CA ILE A 157 -14.75 -17.07 6.37
C ILE A 157 -13.53 -16.41 5.70
N ILE A 158 -13.31 -15.12 5.95
CA ILE A 158 -12.20 -14.34 5.38
C ILE A 158 -10.85 -15.09 5.43
N PRO A 159 -10.44 -15.74 6.55
CA PRO A 159 -9.17 -16.45 6.61
C PRO A 159 -9.00 -17.52 5.53
N TYR A 160 -10.07 -18.25 5.19
CA TYR A 160 -10.02 -19.32 4.19
C TYR A 160 -9.90 -18.78 2.77
N VAL A 161 -10.59 -17.67 2.49
CA VAL A 161 -10.52 -16.99 1.18
C VAL A 161 -9.11 -16.42 0.95
N VAL A 162 -8.48 -15.87 1.99
CA VAL A 162 -7.11 -15.34 1.92
C VAL A 162 -6.08 -16.45 1.71
N ARG A 163 -6.09 -17.52 2.53
CA ARG A 163 -5.15 -18.65 2.40
C ARG A 163 -5.17 -19.25 0.99
N GLN A 164 -6.36 -19.44 0.42
CA GLN A 164 -6.50 -20.04 -0.90
C GLN A 164 -5.96 -19.14 -2.02
N LYS A 165 -6.00 -17.82 -1.84
CA LYS A 165 -5.44 -16.88 -2.80
C LYS A 165 -3.90 -16.87 -2.74
N GLU A 166 -3.31 -16.99 -1.55
CA GLU A 166 -1.85 -17.11 -1.37
C GLU A 166 -1.32 -18.36 -2.06
N VAL A 167 -2.03 -19.49 -1.95
CA VAL A 167 -1.67 -20.76 -2.63
C VAL A 167 -1.75 -20.65 -4.16
N LYS A 168 -2.64 -19.82 -4.71
CA LYS A 168 -2.74 -19.60 -6.17
C LYS A 168 -1.70 -18.63 -6.73
N HIS A 169 -1.01 -17.86 -5.88
CA HIS A 169 -0.02 -16.86 -6.28
C HIS A 169 1.42 -17.26 -5.95
N ALA A 170 1.63 -18.40 -5.28
CA ALA A 170 2.93 -19.05 -5.09
C ALA A 170 3.27 -19.94 -6.29
#